data_AF-A0A1W1YI75-F1
#
_entry.id   AF-A0A1W1YI75-F1
#
_cell.length_a   1.000
_cell.length_b   1.000
_cell.length_c   1.000
_cell.angle_alpha   90.00
_cell.angle_beta   90.00
_cell.angle_gamma   90.00
#
_symmetry.space_group_name_H-M   'P 1'
#
loop_
_entity.id
_entity.type
_entity.pdbx_description
1 polymer ?
#
loop_
_entity_poly.entity_id
_entity_poly.type
_entity_poly.pdbx_seq_one_letter_code
_entity_poly.pdbx_strand_id
1 'polypeptide(L)'
;MKHYLSLTFLLYLFVLNAQNSELNKIPIDVSKKELTAKEVSHMAVFPGCENHDVNDKKVLQSCIASEINSRLGAKLENFAEELDKKGYTSAVAKLQFVIDKNGKIIQVKAMEGGNADLKEASKNALIEISNEIGKISPATLEDGTPVNLIFQLPVKYVVTQDEEQPQFEWNELVLATLKDNNIMYEIRASKNEELLVYEISQESQIFLGKYKFLNEIYMVEPYRSIYEKADGKNLITEGDLNNTFYRFYSQKDDVSKVFIYQVVNGKENLSETLNFKDFFFLPKYSELLKRN
;
A
#
# COMPACT_ATOMS: atom_id res chain seq x y z
N MET A 1 -84.19 -15.64 -57.23
CA MET A 1 -84.21 -14.16 -57.23
C MET A 1 -84.72 -13.70 -55.87
N LYS A 2 -83.96 -12.83 -55.21
CA LYS A 2 -84.23 -12.06 -53.98
C LYS A 2 -84.03 -12.69 -52.58
N HIS A 3 -83.13 -11.97 -51.89
CA HIS A 3 -82.64 -12.01 -50.51
C HIS A 3 -83.70 -11.75 -49.42
N TYR A 4 -83.42 -12.17 -48.18
CA TYR A 4 -83.11 -11.34 -47.00
C TYR A 4 -82.66 -12.33 -45.89
N LEU A 5 -81.40 -12.36 -45.47
CA LEU A 5 -80.78 -11.54 -44.41
C LEU A 5 -81.59 -11.51 -43.10
N SER A 6 -81.21 -12.37 -42.14
CA SER A 6 -81.41 -12.06 -40.72
C SER A 6 -80.20 -12.52 -39.92
N LEU A 7 -79.73 -11.56 -39.15
CA LEU A 7 -78.51 -11.45 -38.36
C LEU A 7 -78.88 -11.78 -36.92
N THR A 8 -78.14 -12.66 -36.24
CA THR A 8 -77.97 -12.80 -34.77
C THR A 8 -77.51 -14.24 -34.49
N PHE A 9 -76.67 -14.60 -33.53
CA PHE A 9 -75.72 -13.96 -32.63
C PHE A 9 -75.13 -15.15 -31.85
N LEU A 10 -73.81 -15.20 -31.68
CA LEU A 10 -73.05 -15.94 -30.66
C LEU A 10 -73.48 -17.37 -30.24
N LEU A 11 -72.59 -18.35 -30.46
CA LEU A 11 -71.72 -18.87 -29.38
C LEU A 11 -70.71 -19.86 -29.97
N TYR A 12 -69.50 -19.37 -30.25
CA TYR A 12 -68.36 -20.22 -30.57
C TYR A 12 -67.79 -20.72 -29.24
N LEU A 13 -68.12 -21.95 -28.85
CA LEU A 13 -67.45 -22.66 -27.76
C LEU A 13 -66.08 -23.13 -28.29
N PHE A 14 -65.10 -22.22 -28.28
CA PHE A 14 -63.70 -22.61 -28.32
C PHE A 14 -63.35 -23.30 -27.00
N VAL A 15 -63.25 -24.62 -27.03
CA VAL A 15 -62.47 -25.37 -26.04
C VAL A 15 -61.00 -25.05 -26.35
N LEU A 16 -60.48 -23.98 -25.74
CA LEU A 16 -59.05 -23.82 -25.59
C LEU A 16 -58.63 -24.73 -24.44
N ASN A 17 -58.10 -25.90 -24.81
CA ASN A 17 -57.17 -26.63 -23.98
C ASN A 17 -56.05 -25.65 -23.60
N ALA A 18 -56.08 -25.15 -22.36
CA ALA A 18 -54.90 -24.60 -21.73
C ALA A 18 -53.94 -25.78 -21.51
N GLN A 19 -53.19 -26.14 -22.55
CA GLN A 19 -51.92 -26.83 -22.36
C GLN A 19 -51.04 -25.86 -21.60
N ASN A 20 -51.03 -26.03 -20.28
CA ASN A 20 -50.06 -25.47 -19.38
C ASN A 20 -48.71 -26.11 -19.76
N SER A 21 -48.09 -25.60 -20.83
CA SER A 21 -46.68 -25.87 -21.08
C SER A 21 -45.93 -25.11 -20.01
N GLU A 22 -45.70 -25.77 -18.87
CA GLU A 22 -44.54 -25.48 -18.06
C GLU A 22 -43.37 -25.40 -19.03
N LEU A 23 -42.90 -24.18 -19.24
CA LEU A 23 -41.68 -23.91 -19.97
C LEU A 23 -40.61 -24.61 -19.15
N ASN A 24 -40.30 -25.83 -19.56
CA ASN A 24 -39.24 -26.65 -19.03
C ASN A 24 -37.99 -25.79 -19.14
N LYS A 25 -37.62 -25.14 -18.04
CA LYS A 25 -36.41 -24.32 -17.95
C LYS A 25 -35.30 -25.30 -18.19
N ILE A 26 -34.79 -25.33 -19.41
CA ILE A 26 -33.50 -25.92 -19.72
C ILE A 26 -32.57 -25.37 -18.63
N PRO A 27 -31.94 -26.22 -17.79
CA PRO A 27 -30.98 -25.72 -16.83
C PRO A 27 -29.87 -25.08 -17.67
N ILE A 28 -29.91 -23.75 -17.75
CA ILE A 28 -28.82 -22.97 -18.30
C ILE A 28 -27.63 -23.41 -17.47
N ASP A 29 -26.61 -23.94 -18.10
CA ASP A 29 -25.33 -24.21 -17.46
C ASP A 29 -24.73 -22.86 -17.05
N VAL A 30 -25.20 -22.32 -15.91
CA VAL A 30 -24.76 -21.06 -15.30
C VAL A 30 -23.27 -21.12 -14.95
N SER A 31 -22.64 -22.31 -15.00
CA SER A 31 -21.23 -22.49 -14.69
C SER A 31 -20.25 -21.79 -15.65
N LYS A 32 -20.69 -21.30 -16.82
CA LYS A 32 -19.79 -20.63 -17.79
C LYS A 32 -20.05 -19.14 -17.99
N LYS A 33 -21.17 -18.58 -17.53
CA LYS A 33 -21.44 -17.15 -17.71
C LYS A 33 -20.78 -16.35 -16.58
N GLU A 34 -19.88 -15.44 -16.96
CA GLU A 34 -19.32 -14.45 -16.04
C GLU A 34 -20.37 -13.34 -15.82
N LEU A 35 -20.61 -12.98 -14.55
CA LEU A 35 -21.62 -12.02 -14.14
C LEU A 35 -20.98 -10.72 -13.63
N THR A 36 -21.70 -9.61 -13.76
CA THR A 36 -21.31 -8.32 -13.19
C THR A 36 -21.86 -8.15 -11.78
N ALA A 37 -21.33 -7.18 -11.02
CA ALA A 37 -21.85 -6.85 -9.68
C ALA A 37 -23.35 -6.51 -9.65
N LYS A 38 -23.92 -6.04 -10.78
CA LYS A 38 -25.35 -5.76 -10.90
C LYS A 38 -26.21 -7.04 -10.97
N GLU A 39 -25.66 -8.12 -11.52
CA GLU A 39 -26.37 -9.37 -11.79
C GLU A 39 -26.33 -10.37 -10.63
N VAL A 40 -25.39 -10.25 -9.69
CA VAL A 40 -25.30 -11.11 -8.50
C VAL A 40 -26.22 -10.61 -7.39
N SER A 41 -26.64 -11.46 -6.46
CA SER A 41 -27.43 -11.00 -5.30
C SER A 41 -26.51 -10.56 -4.17
N HIS A 42 -25.52 -11.38 -3.84
CA HIS A 42 -24.51 -11.10 -2.82
C HIS A 42 -23.14 -10.92 -3.48
N MET A 43 -22.41 -9.90 -3.04
CA MET A 43 -21.10 -9.56 -3.59
C MET A 43 -20.01 -10.48 -3.06
N ALA A 44 -18.91 -10.61 -3.82
CA ALA A 44 -17.71 -11.29 -3.32
C ALA A 44 -17.10 -10.53 -2.14
N VAL A 45 -16.49 -11.26 -1.19
CA VAL A 45 -15.82 -10.67 -0.02
C VAL A 45 -14.34 -11.01 -0.08
N PHE A 46 -13.53 -9.98 -0.32
CA PHE A 46 -12.07 -10.07 -0.37
C PHE A 46 -11.48 -10.06 1.05
N PRO A 47 -10.32 -10.72 1.30
CA PRO A 47 -9.65 -10.66 2.59
C PRO A 47 -9.42 -9.21 3.05
N GLY A 48 -9.95 -8.85 4.22
CA GLY A 48 -9.96 -7.48 4.76
C GLY A 48 -11.30 -6.73 4.63
N CYS A 49 -12.27 -7.29 3.90
CA CYS A 49 -13.59 -6.69 3.67
C CYS A 49 -14.74 -7.39 4.44
N GLU A 50 -14.42 -8.26 5.40
CA GLU A 50 -15.39 -9.14 6.08
C GLU A 50 -16.42 -8.39 6.95
N ASN A 51 -16.11 -7.15 7.34
CA ASN A 51 -16.96 -6.33 8.19
C ASN A 51 -18.11 -5.62 7.43
N HIS A 52 -18.23 -5.85 6.12
CA HIS A 52 -19.25 -5.22 5.28
C HIS A 52 -20.40 -6.17 4.94
N ASP A 53 -21.62 -5.63 4.82
CA ASP A 53 -22.78 -6.40 4.39
C ASP A 53 -22.60 -6.87 2.94
N VAL A 54 -22.76 -8.17 2.71
CA VAL A 54 -22.70 -8.83 1.38
C VAL A 54 -23.72 -8.27 0.38
N ASN A 55 -24.78 -7.63 0.86
CA ASN A 55 -25.79 -6.95 0.05
C ASN A 55 -25.39 -5.51 -0.33
N ASP A 56 -24.47 -4.89 0.41
CA ASP A 56 -23.95 -3.57 0.08
C ASP A 56 -22.83 -3.68 -0.96
N LYS A 57 -23.27 -3.96 -2.19
CA LYS A 57 -22.40 -4.14 -3.36
C LYS A 57 -21.46 -2.95 -3.56
N LYS A 58 -21.92 -1.72 -3.31
CA LYS A 58 -21.10 -0.52 -3.55
C LYS A 58 -19.94 -0.45 -2.56
N VAL A 59 -20.21 -0.67 -1.27
CA VAL A 59 -19.19 -0.68 -0.22
C VAL A 59 -18.20 -1.82 -0.47
N LEU A 60 -18.67 -3.02 -0.78
CA LEU A 60 -17.80 -4.15 -1.07
C LEU A 60 -16.95 -3.95 -2.33
N GLN A 61 -17.52 -3.42 -3.42
CA GLN A 61 -16.73 -3.06 -4.60
C GLN A 61 -15.63 -2.05 -4.28
N SER A 62 -15.94 -1.03 -3.47
CA SER A 62 -14.95 -0.04 -3.04
C SER A 62 -13.86 -0.66 -2.16
N CYS A 63 -14.24 -1.56 -1.24
CA CYS A 63 -13.29 -2.24 -0.37
C CYS A 63 -12.35 -3.16 -1.17
N ILE A 64 -12.89 -4.00 -2.07
CA ILE A 64 -12.09 -4.85 -2.97
C ILE A 64 -11.10 -4.01 -3.78
N ALA A 65 -11.57 -2.89 -4.35
CA ALA A 65 -10.70 -2.00 -5.13
C ALA A 65 -9.60 -1.38 -4.25
N SER A 66 -9.92 -0.99 -3.02
CA SER A 66 -8.97 -0.44 -2.06
C SER A 66 -7.90 -1.45 -1.67
N GLU A 67 -8.29 -2.67 -1.28
CA GLU A 67 -7.37 -3.74 -0.88
C GLU A 67 -6.43 -4.15 -2.01
N ILE A 68 -6.95 -4.29 -3.23
CA ILE A 68 -6.13 -4.60 -4.39
C ILE A 68 -5.18 -3.44 -4.71
N ASN A 69 -5.66 -2.19 -4.71
CA ASN A 69 -4.80 -1.03 -4.98
C ASN A 69 -3.70 -0.85 -3.94
N SER A 70 -3.99 -1.10 -2.66
CA SER A 70 -2.99 -1.07 -1.58
C SER A 70 -1.86 -2.07 -1.85
N ARG A 71 -2.21 -3.32 -2.17
CA ARG A 71 -1.23 -4.37 -2.49
C ARG A 71 -0.48 -4.12 -3.79
N LEU A 72 -1.16 -3.60 -4.81
CA LEU A 72 -0.54 -3.16 -6.05
C LEU A 72 0.47 -2.04 -5.78
N GLY A 73 0.13 -1.08 -4.91
CA GLY A 73 1.03 0.00 -4.51
C GLY A 73 2.35 -0.52 -3.95
N ALA A 74 2.30 -1.49 -3.02
CA ALA A 74 3.51 -2.12 -2.46
C ALA A 74 4.32 -2.91 -3.53
N LYS A 75 3.65 -3.63 -4.43
CA LYS A 75 4.32 -4.38 -5.52
C LYS A 75 4.93 -3.47 -6.59
N LEU A 76 4.37 -2.28 -6.77
CA LEU A 76 4.76 -1.29 -7.78
C LEU A 76 5.57 -0.13 -7.18
N GLU A 77 6.07 -0.25 -5.95
CA GLU A 77 6.83 0.82 -5.27
C GLU A 77 8.04 1.25 -6.11
N ASN A 78 8.86 0.30 -6.57
CA ASN A 78 10.02 0.57 -7.43
C ASN A 78 9.64 0.93 -8.88
N PHE A 79 8.39 0.70 -9.28
CA PHE A 79 7.91 1.04 -10.62
C PHE A 79 7.75 2.56 -10.79
N ALA A 80 7.59 3.32 -9.69
CA ALA A 80 7.58 4.78 -9.69
C ALA A 80 8.83 5.36 -10.37
N GLU A 81 9.99 4.86 -9.97
CA GLU A 81 11.28 5.34 -10.47
C GLU A 81 11.45 5.05 -11.96
N GLU A 82 10.92 3.91 -12.43
CA GLU A 82 10.96 3.55 -13.85
C GLU A 82 10.08 4.47 -14.69
N LEU A 83 8.90 4.84 -14.17
CA LEU A 83 8.01 5.81 -14.81
C LEU A 83 8.63 7.21 -14.81
N ASP A 84 9.26 7.61 -13.71
CA ASP A 84 9.92 8.91 -13.57
C ASP A 84 11.13 9.05 -14.51
N LYS A 85 11.99 8.02 -14.60
CA LYS A 85 13.10 7.95 -15.58
C LYS A 85 12.63 8.07 -17.03
N LYS A 86 11.38 7.71 -17.30
CA LYS A 86 10.72 7.83 -18.62
C LYS A 86 9.94 9.14 -18.79
N GLY A 87 9.94 10.03 -17.80
CA GLY A 87 9.30 11.34 -17.82
C GLY A 87 7.79 11.31 -17.56
N TYR A 88 7.24 10.23 -16.99
CA TYR A 88 5.83 10.16 -16.63
C TYR A 88 5.59 10.71 -15.22
N THR A 89 4.80 11.77 -15.10
CA THR A 89 4.34 12.29 -13.79
C THR A 89 3.10 11.55 -13.26
N SER A 90 2.37 10.90 -14.16
CA SER A 90 1.28 9.99 -13.80
C SER A 90 1.05 8.99 -14.92
N ALA A 91 0.51 7.83 -14.55
CA ALA A 91 0.15 6.77 -15.46
C ALA A 91 -1.19 6.15 -15.00
N VAL A 92 -2.01 5.76 -15.97
CA VAL A 92 -3.28 5.07 -15.70
C VAL A 92 -3.30 3.81 -16.53
N ALA A 93 -3.73 2.71 -15.91
CA ALA A 93 -4.04 1.45 -16.56
C ALA A 93 -5.42 0.98 -16.12
N LYS A 94 -6.03 0.11 -16.91
CA LYS A 94 -7.30 -0.53 -16.56
C LYS A 94 -7.12 -2.04 -16.63
N LEU A 95 -7.39 -2.71 -15.52
CA LEU A 95 -7.38 -4.16 -15.43
C LEU A 95 -8.81 -4.70 -15.44
N GLN A 96 -8.98 -5.89 -16.01
CA GLN A 96 -10.16 -6.71 -15.87
C GLN A 96 -9.73 -8.10 -15.38
N PHE A 97 -10.47 -8.67 -14.44
CA PHE A 97 -10.24 -10.02 -13.96
C PHE A 97 -11.56 -10.65 -13.53
N VAL A 98 -11.54 -11.96 -13.26
CA VAL A 98 -12.70 -12.71 -12.79
C VAL A 98 -12.38 -13.29 -11.43
N ILE A 99 -13.25 -13.07 -10.45
CA ILE A 99 -13.24 -13.85 -9.20
C ILE A 99 -14.13 -15.07 -9.47
N ASP A 100 -13.54 -16.25 -9.52
CA ASP A 100 -14.27 -17.47 -9.84
C ASP A 100 -15.17 -17.94 -8.68
N LYS A 101 -16.05 -18.89 -8.98
CA LYS A 101 -16.93 -19.54 -7.98
C LYS A 101 -16.21 -20.23 -6.82
N ASN A 102 -14.88 -20.39 -6.89
CA ASN A 102 -14.05 -20.97 -5.82
C ASN A 102 -13.33 -19.90 -4.99
N GLY A 103 -13.47 -18.61 -5.34
CA GLY A 103 -12.80 -17.51 -4.65
C GLY A 103 -11.38 -17.24 -5.15
N LYS A 104 -11.06 -17.60 -6.40
CA LYS A 104 -9.75 -17.34 -7.02
C LYS A 104 -9.86 -16.24 -8.07
N ILE A 105 -8.86 -15.36 -8.12
CA ILE A 105 -8.71 -14.44 -9.23
C ILE A 105 -8.15 -15.21 -10.42
N ILE A 106 -8.85 -15.14 -11.55
CA ILE A 106 -8.48 -15.76 -12.83
C ILE A 106 -8.67 -14.76 -13.97
N GLN A 107 -8.15 -15.10 -15.15
CA GLN A 107 -8.34 -14.32 -16.38
C GLN A 107 -7.98 -12.84 -16.26
N VAL A 108 -6.85 -12.53 -15.60
CA VAL A 108 -6.35 -11.16 -15.50
C VAL A 108 -5.95 -10.64 -16.89
N LYS A 109 -6.56 -9.53 -17.29
CA LYS A 109 -6.38 -8.87 -18.58
C LYS A 109 -6.08 -7.39 -18.37
N ALA A 110 -5.08 -6.88 -19.08
CA ALA A 110 -4.91 -5.45 -19.24
C ALA A 110 -5.80 -4.96 -20.39
N MET A 111 -6.70 -4.03 -20.10
CA MET A 111 -7.63 -3.47 -21.08
C MET A 111 -6.92 -2.47 -22.00
N GLU A 112 -7.53 -2.17 -23.15
CA GLU A 112 -7.05 -1.12 -24.06
C GLU A 112 -7.11 0.30 -23.42
N GLY A 113 -6.26 1.21 -23.93
CA GLY A 113 -6.11 2.59 -23.41
C GLY A 113 -5.26 2.72 -22.14
N GLY A 114 -4.63 3.87 -21.90
CA GLY A 114 -3.71 4.08 -20.76
C GLY A 114 -2.24 3.74 -21.07
N ASN A 115 -1.38 3.80 -20.05
CA ASN A 115 0.06 3.61 -20.16
C ASN A 115 0.42 2.13 -20.32
N ALA A 116 1.20 1.79 -21.35
CA ALA A 116 1.53 0.40 -21.70
C ALA A 116 2.43 -0.29 -20.66
N ASP A 117 3.39 0.42 -20.08
CA ASP A 117 4.29 -0.12 -19.08
C ASP A 117 3.52 -0.46 -17.79
N LEU A 118 2.69 0.48 -17.31
CA LEU A 118 1.88 0.30 -16.12
C LEU A 118 0.90 -0.86 -16.26
N LYS A 119 0.37 -1.09 -17.47
CA LYS A 119 -0.54 -2.22 -17.73
C LYS A 119 0.11 -3.56 -17.45
N GLU A 120 1.29 -3.80 -18.02
CA GLU A 120 1.94 -5.10 -17.89
C GLU A 120 2.45 -5.30 -16.46
N ALA A 121 3.02 -4.26 -15.86
CA ALA A 121 3.45 -4.29 -14.47
C ALA A 121 2.27 -4.58 -13.52
N SER A 122 1.15 -3.86 -13.68
CA SER A 122 -0.03 -4.06 -12.82
C SER A 122 -0.70 -5.42 -13.03
N LYS A 123 -0.70 -5.94 -14.26
CA LYS A 123 -1.21 -7.28 -14.57
C LYS A 123 -0.38 -8.35 -13.86
N ASN A 124 0.95 -8.29 -13.96
CA ASN A 124 1.84 -9.25 -13.32
C ASN A 124 1.76 -9.15 -11.80
N ALA A 125 1.74 -7.93 -11.25
CA ALA A 125 1.55 -7.72 -9.82
C ALA A 125 0.21 -8.29 -9.32
N LEU A 126 -0.89 -8.14 -10.07
CA LEU A 126 -2.18 -8.72 -9.68
C LEU A 126 -2.17 -10.26 -9.72
N ILE A 127 -1.41 -10.86 -10.65
CA ILE A 127 -1.22 -12.32 -10.68
C ILE A 127 -0.44 -12.78 -9.43
N GLU A 128 0.61 -12.08 -9.04
CA GLU A 128 1.34 -12.37 -7.81
C GLU A 128 0.46 -12.23 -6.56
N ILE A 129 -0.27 -11.11 -6.45
CA ILE A 129 -1.23 -10.89 -5.37
C ILE A 129 -2.22 -12.03 -5.30
N SER A 130 -2.73 -12.51 -6.44
CA SER A 130 -3.69 -13.62 -6.48
C SER A 130 -3.16 -14.94 -5.90
N ASN A 131 -1.84 -15.14 -5.94
CA ASN A 131 -1.18 -16.33 -5.38
C ASN A 131 -0.88 -16.17 -3.88
N GLU A 132 -0.75 -14.94 -3.40
CA GLU A 132 -0.40 -14.62 -2.01
C GLU A 132 -1.64 -14.45 -1.11
N ILE A 133 -2.75 -13.99 -1.66
CA ILE A 133 -3.96 -13.71 -0.88
C ILE A 133 -4.66 -14.98 -0.39
N GLY A 134 -5.29 -14.86 0.77
CA GLY A 134 -6.22 -15.85 1.28
C GLY A 134 -7.44 -16.03 0.37
N LYS A 135 -8.26 -17.04 0.70
CA LYS A 135 -9.45 -17.37 -0.07
C LYS A 135 -10.47 -16.21 -0.06
N ILE A 136 -10.91 -15.78 -1.24
CA ILE A 136 -12.01 -14.81 -1.39
C ILE A 136 -13.34 -15.55 -1.23
N SER A 137 -14.32 -14.98 -0.53
CA SER A 137 -15.68 -15.53 -0.57
C SER A 137 -16.31 -15.16 -1.92
N PRO A 138 -16.76 -16.14 -2.74
CA PRO A 138 -17.28 -15.85 -4.07
C PRO A 138 -18.60 -15.07 -4.01
N ALA A 139 -18.92 -14.36 -5.09
CA ALA A 139 -20.25 -13.76 -5.24
C ALA A 139 -21.30 -14.86 -5.42
N THR A 140 -22.53 -14.61 -5.00
CA THR A 140 -23.62 -15.59 -5.08
C THR A 140 -24.92 -15.02 -5.63
N LEU A 141 -25.75 -15.89 -6.19
CA LEU A 141 -27.15 -15.59 -6.51
C LEU A 141 -28.02 -15.63 -5.24
N GLU A 142 -29.30 -15.32 -5.39
CA GLU A 142 -30.27 -15.30 -4.28
C GLU A 142 -30.42 -16.67 -3.61
N ASP A 143 -30.29 -17.75 -4.39
CA ASP A 143 -30.32 -19.13 -3.92
C ASP A 143 -28.99 -19.60 -3.26
N GLY A 144 -28.00 -18.71 -3.17
CA GLY A 144 -26.68 -19.01 -2.61
C GLY A 144 -25.70 -19.65 -3.60
N THR A 145 -26.08 -19.86 -4.87
CA THR A 145 -25.20 -20.47 -5.87
C THR A 145 -24.00 -19.56 -6.14
N PRO A 146 -22.74 -20.04 -5.97
CA PRO A 146 -21.56 -19.25 -6.26
C PRO A 146 -21.33 -19.11 -7.76
N VAL A 147 -20.92 -17.91 -8.18
CA VAL A 147 -20.79 -17.53 -9.60
C VAL A 147 -19.44 -16.88 -9.90
N ASN A 148 -19.07 -16.85 -11.18
CA ASN A 148 -17.91 -16.11 -11.65
C ASN A 148 -18.27 -14.64 -11.77
N LEU A 149 -17.52 -13.77 -11.09
CA LEU A 149 -17.76 -12.32 -11.06
C LEU A 149 -16.69 -11.59 -11.85
N ILE A 150 -17.07 -10.83 -12.87
CA ILE A 150 -16.18 -9.91 -13.59
C ILE A 150 -15.96 -8.65 -12.74
N PHE A 151 -14.71 -8.28 -12.57
CA PHE A 151 -14.31 -7.04 -11.94
C PHE A 151 -13.42 -6.21 -12.87
N GLN A 152 -13.60 -4.89 -12.84
CA GLN A 152 -12.73 -3.95 -13.55
C GLN A 152 -12.14 -2.96 -12.55
N LEU A 153 -10.83 -2.80 -12.59
CA LEU A 153 -10.08 -1.97 -11.66
C LEU A 153 -9.26 -0.94 -12.45
N PRO A 154 -9.56 0.37 -12.34
CA PRO A 154 -8.63 1.40 -12.77
C PRO A 154 -7.45 1.44 -11.79
N VAL A 155 -6.25 1.25 -12.30
CA VAL A 155 -5.00 1.43 -11.55
C VAL A 155 -4.45 2.78 -11.95
N LYS A 156 -4.37 3.70 -10.99
CA LYS A 156 -3.76 5.01 -11.18
C LYS A 156 -2.46 5.04 -10.38
N TYR A 157 -1.37 5.30 -11.09
CA TYR A 157 -0.10 5.62 -10.48
C TYR A 157 0.15 7.11 -10.66
N VAL A 158 0.46 7.80 -9.58
CA VAL A 158 1.00 9.16 -9.65
C VAL A 158 2.43 9.02 -9.19
N VAL A 159 3.38 9.42 -10.03
CA VAL A 159 4.72 9.66 -9.53
C VAL A 159 4.55 10.88 -8.65
N THR A 160 4.41 10.65 -7.35
CA THR A 160 4.69 11.70 -6.39
C THR A 160 6.13 12.07 -6.69
N GLN A 161 6.33 13.17 -7.42
CA GLN A 161 7.53 13.94 -7.19
C GLN A 161 7.51 14.10 -5.68
N ASP A 162 8.47 13.47 -4.98
CA ASP A 162 8.78 13.91 -3.64
C ASP A 162 8.82 15.44 -3.77
N GLU A 163 7.81 16.13 -3.22
CA GLU A 163 7.75 17.59 -3.27
C GLU A 163 9.16 18.04 -3.01
N GLU A 164 9.79 18.81 -3.93
CA GLU A 164 11.20 19.18 -3.85
C GLU A 164 11.51 19.47 -2.38
N GLN A 165 12.06 18.46 -1.69
CA GLN A 165 12.19 18.52 -0.24
C GLN A 165 13.11 19.72 -0.10
N PRO A 166 12.71 20.78 0.65
CA PRO A 166 13.38 22.07 0.62
C PRO A 166 14.86 21.79 0.62
N GLN A 167 15.55 22.18 -0.46
CA GLN A 167 16.87 21.68 -0.81
C GLN A 167 17.84 22.08 0.31
N PHE A 168 17.86 21.27 1.37
CA PHE A 168 18.60 21.59 2.55
C PHE A 168 20.04 21.33 2.18
N GLU A 169 20.86 22.37 2.20
CA GLU A 169 22.29 22.18 2.06
C GLU A 169 22.79 21.47 3.31
N TRP A 170 22.95 20.15 3.22
CA TRP A 170 23.65 19.34 4.20
C TRP A 170 24.72 18.53 3.48
N ASN A 171 25.92 18.41 4.04
CA ASN A 171 26.93 17.51 3.51
C ASN A 171 26.76 16.12 4.14
N GLU A 172 26.45 16.11 5.44
CA GLU A 172 26.28 14.91 6.24
C GLU A 172 25.14 15.06 7.26
N LEU A 173 24.47 13.95 7.57
CA LEU A 173 23.40 13.85 8.58
C LEU A 173 23.76 12.83 9.65
N VAL A 174 23.69 13.21 10.93
CA VAL A 174 23.94 12.27 12.04
C VAL A 174 22.81 11.25 12.16
N LEU A 175 23.13 9.97 11.99
CA LEU A 175 22.19 8.85 12.14
C LEU A 175 22.25 8.23 13.53
N ALA A 176 23.43 8.17 14.12
CA ALA A 176 23.65 7.59 15.44
C ALA A 176 24.88 8.21 16.11
N THR A 177 24.81 8.30 17.43
CA THR A 177 25.90 8.74 18.30
C THR A 177 26.18 7.63 19.32
N LEU A 178 27.37 7.06 19.27
CA LEU A 178 27.85 6.06 20.22
C LEU A 178 28.76 6.75 21.24
N LYS A 179 28.54 6.52 22.52
CA LYS A 179 29.33 7.15 23.59
C LYS A 179 29.98 6.08 24.46
N ASP A 180 31.28 6.22 24.68
CA ASP A 180 32.04 5.42 25.64
C ASP A 180 33.00 6.31 26.43
N ASN A 181 32.68 6.50 27.71
CA ASN A 181 33.39 7.43 28.60
C ASN A 181 33.48 8.85 28.01
N ASN A 182 34.68 9.28 27.63
CA ASN A 182 34.97 10.61 27.07
C ASN A 182 35.05 10.60 25.54
N ILE A 183 34.83 9.45 24.90
CA ILE A 183 34.90 9.33 23.44
C ILE A 183 33.48 9.22 22.90
N MET A 184 33.22 10.01 21.86
CA MET A 184 31.97 10.00 21.13
C MET A 184 32.26 9.63 19.68
N TYR A 185 31.47 8.70 19.13
CA TYR A 185 31.51 8.37 17.72
C TYR A 185 30.20 8.77 17.06
N GLU A 186 30.28 9.58 16.02
CA GLU A 186 29.12 9.92 15.18
C GLU A 186 29.15 9.07 13.92
N ILE A 187 28.04 8.39 13.65
CA ILE A 187 27.76 7.73 12.38
C ILE A 187 26.88 8.67 11.58
N ARG A 188 27.37 9.07 10.40
CA ARG A 188 26.73 10.07 9.56
C ARG A 188 26.42 9.50 8.17
N ALA A 189 25.28 9.87 7.59
CA ALA A 189 24.98 9.63 6.19
C ALA A 189 25.45 10.81 5.35
N SER A 190 26.20 10.54 4.29
CA SER A 190 26.55 11.53 3.27
C SER A 190 25.45 11.67 2.22
N LYS A 191 25.51 12.74 1.41
CA LYS A 191 24.63 12.93 0.24
C LYS A 191 24.65 11.78 -0.77
N ASN A 192 25.74 11.01 -0.81
CA ASN A 192 25.90 9.88 -1.73
C ASN A 192 25.46 8.55 -1.08
N GLU A 193 24.69 8.61 0.01
CA GLU A 193 24.19 7.45 0.77
C GLU A 193 25.29 6.58 1.42
N GLU A 194 26.50 7.13 1.53
CA GLU A 194 27.63 6.46 2.20
C GLU A 194 27.61 6.78 3.68
N LEU A 195 27.94 5.78 4.52
CA LEU A 195 28.04 5.97 5.96
C LEU A 195 29.47 6.33 6.34
N LEU A 196 29.61 7.41 7.09
CA LEU A 196 30.87 7.97 7.53
C LEU A 196 30.92 7.89 9.05
N VAL A 197 32.05 7.46 9.61
CA VAL A 197 32.23 7.38 11.05
C VAL A 197 33.30 8.37 11.48
N TYR A 198 32.98 9.16 12.48
CA TYR A 198 33.86 10.16 13.05
C TYR A 198 34.03 9.92 14.56
N GLU A 199 35.25 10.08 15.06
CA GLU A 199 35.48 10.33 16.48
C GLU A 199 35.32 11.82 16.75
N ILE A 200 34.54 12.18 17.76
CA ILE A 200 34.23 13.55 18.14
C ILE A 200 34.77 13.82 19.54
N SER A 201 35.54 14.89 19.65
CA SER A 201 36.05 15.45 20.89
C SER A 201 35.69 16.94 20.98
N GLN A 202 36.00 17.60 22.11
CA GLN A 202 35.74 19.04 22.27
C GLN A 202 36.50 19.91 21.25
N GLU A 203 37.67 19.46 20.80
CA GLU A 203 38.58 20.28 19.99
C GLU A 203 38.74 19.77 18.55
N SER A 204 38.27 18.55 18.24
CA SER A 204 38.49 17.94 16.94
C SER A 204 37.43 16.89 16.57
N GLN A 205 37.28 16.72 15.25
CA GLN A 205 36.62 15.55 14.66
C GLN A 205 37.65 14.78 13.82
N ILE A 206 37.71 13.47 14.00
CA ILE A 206 38.64 12.58 13.29
C ILE A 206 37.83 11.61 12.45
N PHE A 207 38.03 11.62 11.13
CA PHE A 207 37.41 10.65 10.23
C PHE A 207 38.04 9.27 10.41
N LEU A 208 37.21 8.27 10.73
CA LEU A 208 37.66 6.91 11.03
C LEU A 208 37.42 5.92 9.89
N GLY A 209 36.47 6.20 9.00
CA GLY A 209 36.21 5.34 7.87
C GLY A 209 34.85 5.51 7.24
N LYS A 210 34.70 4.78 6.14
CA LYS A 210 33.51 4.77 5.29
C LYS A 210 32.97 3.35 5.17
N TYR A 211 31.66 3.23 5.26
CA TYR A 211 30.93 1.97 5.29
C TYR A 211 29.74 2.06 4.35
N LYS A 212 29.30 0.90 3.88
CA LYS A 212 28.13 0.80 3.00
C LYS A 212 26.84 0.61 3.79
N PHE A 213 26.93 -0.08 4.93
CA PHE A 213 25.75 -0.44 5.72
C PHE A 213 25.99 -0.29 7.22
N LEU A 214 24.95 0.06 7.98
CA LEU A 214 25.04 0.26 9.43
C LEU A 214 25.49 -1.01 10.17
N ASN A 215 25.08 -2.18 9.69
CA ASN A 215 25.47 -3.46 10.28
C ASN A 215 26.98 -3.71 10.18
N GLU A 216 27.66 -3.20 9.15
CA GLU A 216 29.12 -3.30 9.04
C GLU A 216 29.79 -2.54 10.20
N ILE A 217 29.30 -1.34 10.50
CA ILE A 217 29.80 -0.52 11.61
C ILE A 217 29.57 -1.24 12.94
N TYR A 218 28.35 -1.74 13.18
CA TYR A 218 28.01 -2.42 14.43
C TYR A 218 28.65 -3.81 14.59
N MET A 219 29.41 -4.30 13.61
CA MET A 219 30.20 -5.53 13.72
C MET A 219 31.67 -5.27 14.08
N VAL A 220 32.12 -4.02 14.05
CA VAL A 220 33.52 -3.62 14.27
C VAL A 220 33.68 -3.00 15.65
N GLU A 221 34.81 -3.28 16.31
CA GLU A 221 35.17 -2.62 17.58
C GLU A 221 35.73 -1.21 17.33
N PRO A 222 35.43 -0.23 18.20
CA PRO A 222 34.70 -0.36 19.46
C PRO A 222 33.16 -0.27 19.33
N TYR A 223 32.65 0.03 18.13
CA TYR A 223 31.24 0.38 17.91
C TYR A 223 30.27 -0.73 18.34
N ARG A 224 30.61 -1.99 18.05
CA ARG A 224 29.83 -3.16 18.45
C ARG A 224 29.60 -3.18 19.97
N SER A 225 30.68 -3.13 20.75
CA SER A 225 30.60 -3.19 22.21
C SER A 225 29.79 -2.04 22.80
N ILE A 226 29.85 -0.85 22.19
CA ILE A 226 29.10 0.32 22.65
C ILE A 226 27.61 0.18 22.30
N TYR A 227 27.31 -0.23 21.06
CA TYR A 227 25.95 -0.45 20.59
C TYR A 227 25.24 -1.55 21.38
N GLU A 228 25.91 -2.64 21.72
CA GLU A 228 25.33 -3.74 22.51
C GLU A 228 25.01 -3.35 23.96
N LYS A 229 25.75 -2.38 24.53
CA LYS A 229 25.48 -1.83 25.87
C LYS A 229 24.32 -0.84 25.88
N ALA A 230 23.92 -0.31 24.73
CA ALA A 230 22.79 0.60 24.64
C ALA A 230 21.50 -0.18 24.97
N ASP A 231 20.85 0.18 26.09
CA ASP A 231 19.68 -0.49 26.68
C ASP A 231 18.41 -0.32 25.80
N GLY A 232 18.45 -0.88 24.59
CA GLY A 232 17.40 -0.79 23.57
C GLY A 232 17.23 0.59 22.93
N LYS A 233 17.87 1.65 23.47
CA LYS A 233 17.81 3.03 22.97
C LYS A 233 19.13 3.46 22.36
N ASN A 234 19.11 3.76 21.06
CA ASN A 234 20.27 4.28 20.34
C ASN A 234 20.14 5.80 20.26
N LEU A 235 21.12 6.52 20.82
CA LEU A 235 21.18 7.97 20.70
C LEU A 235 21.44 8.32 19.22
N ILE A 236 20.63 9.21 18.65
CA ILE A 236 20.85 9.77 17.33
C ILE A 236 21.76 10.98 17.47
N THR A 237 21.29 12.01 18.18
CA THR A 237 22.03 13.23 18.51
C THR A 237 21.45 13.86 19.78
N GLU A 238 22.15 14.84 20.34
CA GLU A 238 21.68 15.67 21.44
C GLU A 238 22.25 17.08 21.34
N GLY A 239 21.57 18.05 21.94
CA GLY A 239 22.06 19.43 21.96
C GLY A 239 20.98 20.45 22.31
N ASP A 240 21.42 21.69 22.44
CA ASP A 240 20.54 22.82 22.74
C ASP A 240 19.87 23.37 21.48
N LEU A 241 18.55 23.54 21.55
CA LEU A 241 17.75 24.22 20.54
C LEU A 241 16.78 25.15 21.23
N ASN A 242 16.84 26.45 20.92
CA ASN A 242 16.00 27.49 21.53
C ASN A 242 16.01 27.43 23.08
N ASN A 243 17.20 27.34 23.68
CA ASN A 243 17.42 27.23 25.14
C ASN A 243 16.81 25.99 25.80
N THR A 244 16.49 24.96 25.02
CA THR A 244 16.02 23.67 25.53
C THR A 244 16.96 22.58 25.05
N PHE A 245 17.48 21.77 25.98
CA PHE A 245 18.33 20.63 25.63
C PHE A 245 17.47 19.45 25.19
N TYR A 246 17.75 18.89 24.02
CA TYR A 246 17.05 17.76 23.45
C TYR A 246 17.93 16.52 23.35
N ARG A 247 17.31 15.34 23.45
CA ARG A 247 17.90 14.06 23.07
C ARG A 247 16.98 13.32 22.12
N PHE A 248 17.54 12.80 21.04
CA PHE A 248 16.81 12.04 20.03
C PHE A 248 17.27 10.59 20.07
N TYR A 249 16.33 9.66 20.11
CA TYR A 249 16.64 8.23 20.13
C TYR A 249 15.90 7.49 19.03
N SER A 250 16.54 6.46 18.49
CA SER A 250 15.83 5.34 17.85
C SER A 250 15.78 4.16 18.82
N GLN A 251 14.74 3.34 18.71
CA GLN A 251 14.63 2.12 19.51
C GLN A 251 15.03 0.90 18.66
N LYS A 252 15.67 -0.08 19.29
CA LYS A 252 16.18 -1.28 18.59
C LYS A 252 15.05 -2.13 17.98
N ASP A 253 13.89 -2.14 18.63
CA ASP A 253 12.67 -2.83 18.21
C ASP A 253 11.78 -2.00 17.28
N ASP A 254 11.95 -0.68 17.24
CA ASP A 254 11.23 0.21 16.33
C ASP A 254 12.16 1.28 15.74
N VAL A 255 12.99 0.85 14.79
CA VAL A 255 13.92 1.72 14.05
C VAL A 255 13.20 2.66 13.07
N SER A 256 11.89 2.46 12.85
CA SER A 256 11.08 3.31 11.97
C SER A 256 10.70 4.64 12.61
N LYS A 257 10.97 4.80 13.92
CA LYS A 257 10.61 5.99 14.70
C LYS A 257 11.78 6.66 15.38
N VAL A 258 11.63 7.95 15.56
CA VAL A 258 12.51 8.79 16.36
C VAL A 258 11.72 9.34 17.55
N PHE A 259 12.25 9.10 18.75
CA PHE A 259 11.70 9.56 20.01
C PHE A 259 12.46 10.78 20.49
N ILE A 260 11.74 11.88 20.66
CA ILE A 260 12.32 13.19 20.96
C ILE A 260 12.04 13.53 22.41
N TYR A 261 13.10 13.72 23.20
CA TYR A 261 13.00 14.04 24.61
C TYR A 261 13.53 15.45 24.87
N GLN A 262 12.80 16.20 25.70
CA GLN A 262 13.29 17.42 26.32
C GLN A 262 13.93 17.07 27.66
N VAL A 263 15.13 17.59 27.92
CA VAL A 263 15.82 17.40 29.20
C VAL A 263 15.59 18.63 30.07
N VAL A 264 14.77 18.46 31.11
CA VAL A 264 14.45 19.52 32.07
C VAL A 264 14.92 19.09 33.45
N ASN A 265 15.82 19.86 34.06
CA ASN A 265 16.43 19.54 35.37
C ASN A 265 17.05 18.13 35.40
N GLY A 266 17.71 17.72 34.31
CA GLY A 266 18.34 16.41 34.16
C GLY A 266 17.37 15.25 33.94
N LYS A 267 16.06 15.50 33.80
CA LYS A 267 15.05 14.47 33.50
C LYS A 267 14.58 14.57 32.07
N GLU A 268 14.54 13.43 31.39
CA GLU A 268 14.00 13.30 30.04
C GLU A 268 12.47 13.21 30.08
N ASN A 269 11.81 14.08 29.33
CA ASN A 269 10.37 14.06 29.12
C ASN A 269 10.13 13.87 27.62
N LEU A 270 9.39 12.82 27.24
CA LEU A 270 9.06 12.57 25.85
C LEU A 270 8.20 13.73 25.33
N SER A 271 8.71 14.44 24.34
CA SER A 271 8.06 15.58 23.70
C SER A 271 7.30 15.16 22.44
N GLU A 272 7.89 14.29 21.62
CA GLU A 272 7.35 13.95 20.31
C GLU A 272 7.84 12.57 19.86
N THR A 273 7.08 11.92 18.97
CA THR A 273 7.50 10.71 18.27
C THR A 273 7.18 10.88 16.80
N LEU A 274 8.19 10.69 15.96
CA LEU A 274 8.10 10.92 14.53
C LEU A 274 8.51 9.69 13.75
N ASN A 275 8.03 9.58 12.52
CA ASN A 275 8.63 8.65 11.57
C ASN A 275 10.07 9.07 11.27
N PHE A 276 10.96 8.10 11.11
CA PHE A 276 12.38 8.34 10.84
C PHE A 276 12.57 9.17 9.57
N LYS A 277 11.81 8.90 8.49
CA LYS A 277 11.88 9.69 7.25
C LYS A 277 11.54 11.16 7.54
N ASP A 278 10.39 11.41 8.15
CA ASP A 278 9.91 12.78 8.44
C ASP A 278 10.88 13.56 9.33
N PHE A 279 11.48 12.89 10.32
CA PHE A 279 12.39 13.52 11.29
C PHE A 279 13.57 14.26 10.62
N PHE A 280 14.24 13.65 9.63
CA PHE A 280 15.40 14.27 8.98
C PHE A 280 15.05 15.47 8.10
N PHE A 281 13.79 15.58 7.68
CA PHE A 281 13.33 16.66 6.80
C PHE A 281 12.60 17.77 7.56
N LEU A 282 12.39 17.64 8.87
CA LEU A 282 11.78 18.70 9.67
C LEU A 282 12.76 19.85 9.90
N PRO A 283 12.45 21.09 9.46
CA PRO A 283 13.32 22.24 9.67
C PRO A 283 13.66 22.47 11.14
N LYS A 284 12.70 22.19 12.02
CA LYS A 284 12.74 22.40 13.48
C LYS A 284 13.98 21.80 14.15
N TYR A 285 14.40 20.59 13.77
CA TYR A 285 15.51 19.88 14.42
C TYR A 285 16.78 19.84 13.60
N SER A 286 16.76 20.48 12.43
CA SER A 286 17.78 20.26 11.41
C SER A 286 19.18 20.75 11.83
N GLU A 287 19.27 21.76 12.70
CA GLU A 287 20.54 22.27 13.26
C GLU A 287 21.28 21.23 14.10
N LEU A 288 20.56 20.31 14.75
CA LEU A 288 21.17 19.28 15.61
C LEU A 288 21.65 18.05 14.81
N LEU A 289 21.13 17.86 13.59
CA LEU A 289 21.38 16.70 12.74
C LEU A 289 22.44 16.97 11.67
N LYS A 290 22.47 18.18 11.12
CA LYS A 290 23.32 18.52 9.98
C LYS A 290 24.75 18.75 10.41
N ARG A 291 25.69 18.32 9.55
CA ARG A 291 27.11 18.65 9.63
C ARG A 291 27.56 19.17 8.25
N ASN A 292 28.34 20.23 8.27
CA ASN A 292 28.89 20.88 7.08
C ASN A 292 30.35 20.50 6.87
#